data_AF-A0A816A8V5-F1
#
_entry.id   AF-A0A816A8V5-F1
#
_cell.length_a   1.000
_cell.length_b   1.000
_cell.length_c   1.000
_cell.angle_alpha   90.00
_cell.angle_beta   90.00
_cell.angle_gamma   90.00
#
_symmetry.space_group_name_H-M   'P 1'
#
loop_
_entity.id
_entity.type
_entity.pdbx_description
1 polymer ?
#
loop_
_entity_poly.entity_id
_entity_poly.type
_entity_poly.pdbx_seq_one_letter_code
_entity_poly.pdbx_strand_id
1 'polypeptide(L)' 'MKCGDVAHAESLFYSSKEKVLPMYGAMMKGYVDNNLPEKAIDLFNKIQNPNDVHM' A
#
# COMPACT_ATOMS: atom_id res chain seq x y z
N MET A 1 -2.59 -13.65 -5.95
CA MET A 1 -1.23 -13.19 -6.31
C MET A 1 -0.28 -13.91 -5.37
N LYS A 2 0.86 -14.42 -5.83
CA LYS A 2 1.76 -15.19 -4.94
C LYS A 2 2.35 -14.23 -3.88
N CYS A 3 2.56 -14.70 -2.64
CA CYS A 3 3.22 -13.92 -1.56
C CYS A 3 4.52 -13.22 -1.98
N GLY A 4 5.22 -13.77 -2.99
CA GLY A 4 6.43 -13.15 -3.55
C GLY A 4 6.19 -11.78 -4.21
N ASP A 5 5.02 -11.53 -4.80
CA ASP A 5 4.75 -10.29 -5.53
C ASP A 5 4.40 -9.13 -4.59
N VAL A 6 3.72 -9.40 -3.47
CA VAL A 6 3.28 -8.34 -2.55
C VAL A 6 4.46 -7.72 -1.79
N ALA A 7 5.47 -8.53 -1.44
CA ALA A 7 6.68 -8.03 -0.78
C ALA A 7 7.53 -7.15 -1.71
N HIS A 8 7.62 -7.52 -2.99
CA HIS A 8 8.28 -6.69 -4.00
C HIS A 8 7.50 -5.40 -4.26
N ALA A 9 6.18 -5.48 -4.39
CA ALA A 9 5.31 -4.30 -4.52
C ALA A 9 5.42 -3.38 -3.29
N GLU A 10 5.49 -3.95 -2.08
CA GLU A 10 5.70 -3.21 -0.83
C GLU A 10 7.04 -2.45 -0.84
N SER A 11 8.12 -3.11 -1.25
CA SER A 11 9.44 -2.46 -1.37
C SER A 11 9.42 -1.30 -2.38
N LEU A 12 8.85 -1.51 -3.57
CA LEU A 12 8.71 -0.46 -4.59
C LEU A 12 7.84 0.70 -4.10
N PHE A 13 6.75 0.38 -3.42
CA PHE A 13 5.83 1.35 -2.87
C PHE A 13 6.52 2.25 -1.84
N TYR A 14 7.27 1.68 -0.89
CA TYR A 14 8.02 2.46 0.10
C TYR A 14 9.21 3.21 -0.51
N SER A 15 9.85 2.67 -1.56
CA SER A 15 10.92 3.33 -2.30
C SER A 15 10.44 4.50 -3.17
N SER A 16 9.15 4.57 -3.51
CA SER A 16 8.60 5.66 -4.31
C SER A 16 8.53 6.95 -3.50
N LYS A 17 9.14 8.03 -4.00
CA LYS A 17 9.07 9.37 -3.38
C LYS A 17 7.67 9.98 -3.46
N GLU A 18 6.94 9.69 -4.54
CA GLU A 18 5.56 10.14 -4.73
C GLU A 18 4.65 8.92 -4.72
N LYS A 19 3.63 8.97 -3.86
CA LYS A 19 2.64 7.89 -3.73
C LYS A 19 1.28 8.49 -4.05
N VAL A 20 0.68 8.04 -5.15
CA VAL A 20 -0.64 8.49 -5.58
C VAL A 20 -1.73 7.58 -5.03
N LEU A 21 -2.96 8.10 -4.88
CA LEU A 21 -4.10 7.38 -4.31
C LEU A 21 -4.34 5.98 -4.94
N PRO A 22 -4.22 5.79 -6.27
CA PRO A 22 -4.34 4.46 -6.88
C PRO A 22 -3.28 3.44 -6.43
N MET A 23 -2.05 3.88 -6.08
CA MET A 23 -0.98 2.99 -5.60
C MET A 23 -1.32 2.39 -4.24
N TYR A 24 -1.92 3.19 -3.36
CA TYR A 24 -2.38 2.70 -2.06
C TYR A 24 -3.49 1.65 -2.20
N GLY A 25 -4.46 1.89 -3.10
CA GLY A 25 -5.52 0.93 -3.38
C GLY A 25 -4.99 -0.40 -3.94
N ALA A 26 -3.98 -0.33 -4.83
CA ALA A 26 -3.30 -1.50 -5.35
C ALA A 26 -2.57 -2.28 -4.24
N MET A 27 -1.87 -1.59 -3.33
CA MET A 27 -1.18 -2.21 -2.20
C MET A 27 -2.14 -2.84 -1.19
N MET A 28 -3.24 -2.15 -0.84
CA MET A 28 -4.28 -2.71 0.04
C MET A 28 -4.88 -3.99 -0.55
N LYS A 29 -5.23 -3.96 -1.84
CA LYS A 29 -5.73 -5.15 -2.53
C LYS A 29 -4.70 -6.28 -2.52
N GLY A 30 -3.43 -5.96 -2.76
CA GLY A 30 -2.33 -6.91 -2.68
C GLY A 30 -2.24 -7.57 -1.31
N TYR A 31 -2.35 -6.81 -0.22
CA TYR A 31 -2.35 -7.37 1.13
C TYR A 31 -3.57 -8.25 1.41
N VAL A 32 -4.78 -7.83 1.02
CA VAL A 32 -6.00 -8.64 1.17
C VAL A 32 -5.90 -9.95 0.40
N ASP A 33 -5.45 -9.92 -0.85
CA ASP A 33 -5.27 -11.10 -1.71
C ASP A 33 -4.19 -12.07 -1.18
N ASN A 34 -3.35 -11.63 -0.24
CA ASN A 34 -2.30 -12.43 0.40
C ASN A 34 -2.61 -12.79 1.86
N ASN A 35 -3.86 -12.67 2.31
CA ASN A 35 -4.28 -12.94 3.68
C ASN A 35 -3.55 -12.08 4.74
N LEU A 36 -3.21 -10.84 4.38
CA LEU A 36 -2.58 -9.85 5.27
C LEU A 36 -3.50 -8.63 5.50
N PRO A 37 -4.76 -8.81 5.91
CA PRO A 37 -5.72 -7.69 6.04
C PRO A 37 -5.27 -6.63 7.05
N GLU A 38 -4.53 -7.00 8.09
CA GLU A 38 -4.00 -6.07 9.09
C GLU A 38 -3.07 -5.02 8.44
N LYS A 39 -2.19 -5.45 7.52
CA LYS A 39 -1.33 -4.54 6.75
C LYS A 39 -2.12 -3.59 5.85
N ALA A 40 -3.24 -4.06 5.29
CA ALA A 40 -4.10 -3.21 4.47
C ALA A 40 -4.76 -2.10 5.31
N ILE A 41 -5.20 -2.43 6.52
CA ILE A 41 -5.80 -1.47 7.47
C ILE A 41 -4.75 -0.47 7.96
N ASP A 42 -3.56 -0.93 8.32
CA ASP A 42 -2.45 -0.05 8.69
C ASP A 42 -2.10 0.94 7.57
N LEU A 43 -2.08 0.46 6.32
CA LEU A 43 -1.85 1.32 5.17
C LEU A 43 -2.97 2.34 4.97
N PHE A 44 -4.23 1.95 5.20
CA PHE A 44 -5.38 2.86 5.13
C PHE A 44 -5.29 3.99 6.18
N ASN A 45 -4.94 3.62 7.42
CA ASN A 45 -4.77 4.58 8.50
C ASN A 45 -3.63 5.59 8.23
N LYS A 46 -2.57 5.17 7.52
CA LYS A 46 -1.47 6.07 7.12
C LYS A 46 -1.88 7.12 6.09
N ILE A 47 -2.82 6.82 5.20
CA ILE A 47 -3.29 7.74 4.15
C ILE A 47 -4.20 8.83 4.71
N GLN A 48 -4.90 8.56 5.82
CA GLN A 48 -5.81 9.53 6.44
C GLN A 48 -5.11 10.75 7.04
N ASN A 49 -3.77 10.83 7.00
CA ASN A 49 -3.04 12.03 7.36
C ASN A 49 -2.89 12.93 6.11
N PRO A 50 -3.66 14.02 5.97
CA PRO A 50 -3.75 14.81 4.73
C PRO A 50 -2.48 15.58 4.36
N ASN A 51 -1.44 15.53 5.20
CA ASN A 51 -0.19 16.26 5.00
C ASN A 51 0.79 15.56 4.04
N ASP A 52 0.60 14.27 3.74
CA ASP A 52 1.47 13.49 2.84
C ASP A 52 0.90 13.29 1.42
N VAL A 53 -0.36 13.68 1.19
CA VAL A 53 -1.00 13.62 -0.13
C VAL A 53 -1.01 15.03 -0.70
N HIS A 54 0.10 15.44 -1.31
CA HIS A 54 0.08 16.63 -2.16
C HIS A 54 -0.88 16.33 -3.32
N MET A 55 -2.08 16.92 -3.24
CA MET A 55 -3.04 16.99 -4.33
C MET A 55 -2.52 17.91 -5.43
#